data_AF-A0A8D2NTH7-F1
#
_entry.id   AF-A0A8D2NTH7-F1
#
_cell.length_a   1.000
_cell.length_b   1.000
_cell.length_c   1.000
_cell.angle_alpha   90.00
_cell.angle_beta   90.00
_cell.angle_gamma   90.00
#
_symmetry.space_group_name_H-M   'P 1'
#
loop_
_entity.id
_entity.type
_entity.pdbx_description
1 polymer ?
#
loop_
_entity_poly.entity_id
_entity_poly.type
_entity_poly.pdbx_seq_one_letter_code
_entity_poly.pdbx_strand_id
1 'polypeptide(L)'
;MAKLVECVPNFSEGNNKEVIDAVAQAISRTSGCVLLDVDAGPSTNRTVYTFVGSPEAVVEGALSAARVAVQLIDMSRHSGEHPRMGALDVCPFVPVRNVSMDECVTCAHIFGQRLAAELSVPVYLYGAAARDESRKALPSIRAGEYEALPEKLAKPEWSPDFGPPTFVPRWGATVTGARTFLIAYNINLLCTKELAHRIALNIREQGRGPNQPGRLKKVQGIGWYLEEENMAQVSTNLLDFETTPLHTVYEEICRDAQKLNLPVVGSQLVGLIPKKAMLDAAEFYIKKEKLFILEEEQKIRLVVSRLGLDSLSPFHPRERIIEYLVEAGEVDGGLVARPLGAFVRAVGARSAAPGGGSVSAAAGALEAMKLPKNTPEEQERRMSAMQQGLKIAVGVPYGLAEKVSGLWPGLKELARHCNLACKSDIQVGAKMLEAAVFGAYFNVMINLKDITDEKFKLVVSRSARAPPGGAAEGAKVAVTSGPSCPLGPRQDAWGCSGEGSSGLSSGKLRILSPHRCHRRSLGCWKRRSKARRSCWHSSTSGWPEKGSGECSGGSAVANTAGKYSCPCLGSVGICH
;
A
#
# COMPACT_ATOMS: atom_id res chain seq x y z
N MET A 1 -13.24 -4.95 -8.37
CA MET A 1 -11.98 -4.95 -7.61
C MET A 1 -12.06 -6.04 -6.54
N ALA A 2 -10.93 -6.60 -6.10
CA ALA A 2 -10.96 -7.59 -5.02
C ALA A 2 -11.40 -6.96 -3.69
N LYS A 3 -12.27 -7.66 -2.97
CA LYS A 3 -12.62 -7.40 -1.57
C LYS A 3 -11.51 -7.95 -0.68
N LEU A 4 -11.11 -7.21 0.35
CA LEU A 4 -10.13 -7.65 1.33
C LEU A 4 -10.56 -7.29 2.75
N VAL A 5 -10.60 -8.32 3.59
CA VAL A 5 -10.81 -8.25 5.04
C VAL A 5 -9.55 -8.74 5.72
N GLU A 6 -9.14 -8.06 6.78
CA GLU A 6 -8.14 -8.56 7.73
C GLU A 6 -8.86 -9.29 8.87
N CYS A 7 -8.32 -10.44 9.27
CA CYS A 7 -8.76 -11.19 10.42
C CYS A 7 -7.57 -11.37 11.36
N VAL A 8 -7.75 -11.03 12.64
CA VAL A 8 -6.65 -10.96 13.63
C VAL A 8 -6.96 -11.81 14.87
N PRO A 9 -7.17 -13.15 14.76
CA PRO A 9 -7.54 -13.96 15.91
C PRO A 9 -6.39 -14.11 16.91
N ASN A 10 -6.79 -14.21 18.17
CA ASN A 10 -5.90 -14.22 19.32
C ASN A 10 -6.08 -15.52 20.07
N PHE A 11 -5.02 -16.32 20.12
CA PHE A 11 -5.03 -17.61 20.79
C PHE A 11 -4.23 -17.54 22.08
N SER A 12 -4.75 -18.19 23.12
CA SER A 12 -4.13 -18.31 24.44
C SER A 12 -3.11 -19.45 24.44
N GLU A 13 -2.03 -19.23 23.70
CA GLU A 13 -0.82 -20.05 23.64
C GLU A 13 0.30 -19.16 23.08
N GLY A 14 1.45 -19.10 23.76
CA GLY A 14 2.63 -18.34 23.32
C GLY A 14 3.96 -19.07 23.54
N ASN A 15 3.92 -20.32 24.00
CA ASN A 15 5.10 -21.09 24.41
C ASN A 15 5.30 -22.36 23.55
N ASN A 16 4.23 -23.11 23.28
CA ASN A 16 4.33 -24.35 22.51
C ASN A 16 4.32 -24.08 20.99
N LYS A 17 5.52 -24.08 20.40
CA LYS A 17 5.71 -23.87 18.97
C LYS A 17 4.95 -24.87 18.08
N GLU A 18 4.77 -26.13 18.50
CA GLU A 18 4.02 -27.11 17.69
C GLU A 18 2.55 -26.72 17.55
N VAL A 19 1.95 -26.18 18.62
CA VAL A 19 0.58 -25.66 18.62
C VAL A 19 0.49 -24.39 17.78
N ILE A 20 1.47 -23.49 17.93
CA ILE A 20 1.53 -22.23 17.21
C ILE A 20 1.62 -22.46 15.69
N ASP A 21 2.54 -23.33 15.27
CA ASP A 21 2.77 -23.69 13.87
C ASP A 21 1.59 -24.49 13.30
N ALA A 22 0.92 -25.35 14.09
CA ALA A 22 -0.26 -26.08 13.64
C ALA A 22 -1.44 -25.14 13.32
N VAL A 23 -1.69 -24.14 14.18
CA VAL A 23 -2.72 -23.12 13.95
C VAL A 23 -2.34 -22.21 12.76
N ALA A 24 -1.07 -21.82 12.63
CA ALA A 24 -0.56 -21.06 11.47
C ALA A 24 -0.78 -21.83 10.15
N GLN A 25 -0.53 -23.13 10.15
CA GLN A 25 -0.74 -23.99 8.97
C GLN A 25 -2.23 -24.19 8.65
N ALA A 26 -3.11 -24.25 9.66
CA ALA A 26 -4.56 -24.34 9.45
C ALA A 26 -5.11 -23.12 8.71
N ILE A 27 -4.61 -21.92 9.05
CA ILE A 27 -4.92 -20.66 8.35
C ILE A 27 -4.32 -20.69 6.94
N SER A 28 -3.01 -20.95 6.83
CA SER A 28 -2.25 -20.88 5.56
C SER A 28 -2.72 -21.88 4.50
N ARG A 29 -3.29 -23.03 4.90
CA ARG A 29 -3.86 -24.03 3.98
C ARG A 29 -5.29 -23.69 3.53
N THR A 30 -5.93 -22.67 4.11
CA THR A 30 -7.29 -22.27 3.73
C THR A 30 -7.26 -21.48 2.42
N SER A 31 -8.01 -21.94 1.42
CA SER A 31 -8.04 -21.31 0.11
C SER A 31 -8.57 -19.88 0.17
N GLY A 32 -7.83 -18.92 -0.40
CA GLY A 32 -8.18 -17.51 -0.40
C GLY A 32 -7.73 -16.72 0.84
N CYS A 33 -7.07 -17.37 1.81
CA CYS A 33 -6.37 -16.69 2.91
C CYS A 33 -4.88 -16.54 2.61
N VAL A 34 -4.30 -15.43 3.04
CA VAL A 34 -2.85 -15.21 3.10
C VAL A 34 -2.49 -14.87 4.54
N LEU A 35 -1.74 -15.76 5.21
CA LEU A 35 -1.16 -15.49 6.52
C LEU A 35 0.00 -14.50 6.35
N LEU A 36 -0.01 -13.43 7.14
CA LEU A 36 0.91 -12.30 7.01
C LEU A 36 1.88 -12.21 8.18
N ASP A 37 1.39 -12.46 9.40
CA ASP A 37 2.19 -12.38 10.62
C ASP A 37 1.69 -13.36 11.68
N VAL A 38 2.62 -13.82 12.52
CA VAL A 38 2.37 -14.67 13.69
C VAL A 38 3.25 -14.14 14.82
N ASP A 39 2.66 -13.30 15.67
CA ASP A 39 3.35 -12.66 16.78
C ASP A 39 3.04 -13.43 18.07
N ALA A 40 4.02 -14.21 18.55
CA ALA A 40 3.91 -15.07 19.72
C ALA A 40 4.78 -14.53 20.87
N GLY A 41 4.16 -14.20 22.00
CA GLY A 41 4.85 -13.66 23.18
C GLY A 41 4.84 -14.64 24.35
N PRO A 42 5.97 -15.28 24.71
CA PRO A 42 6.06 -16.24 25.82
C PRO A 42 5.52 -15.72 27.16
N SER A 43 5.94 -14.54 27.63
CA SER A 43 5.44 -13.94 28.88
C SER A 43 3.94 -13.62 28.82
N THR A 44 3.46 -13.15 27.66
CA THR A 44 2.03 -12.89 27.45
C THR A 44 1.20 -14.17 27.35
N ASN A 45 1.85 -15.31 27.13
CA ASN A 45 1.30 -16.61 26.73
C ASN A 45 0.19 -16.50 25.68
N ARG A 46 0.42 -15.68 24.65
CA ARG A 46 -0.56 -15.40 23.60
C ARG A 46 0.13 -15.34 22.24
N THR A 47 -0.57 -15.81 21.22
CA THR A 47 -0.20 -15.63 19.83
C THR A 47 -1.28 -14.86 19.09
N VAL A 48 -0.86 -13.81 18.38
CA VAL A 48 -1.68 -13.01 17.48
C VAL A 48 -1.37 -13.44 16.06
N TYR A 49 -2.36 -14.00 15.37
CA TYR A 49 -2.24 -14.33 13.96
C TYR A 49 -2.87 -13.21 13.16
N THR A 50 -2.20 -12.74 12.10
CA THR A 50 -2.78 -11.75 11.19
C THR A 50 -2.82 -12.31 9.78
N PHE A 51 -4.01 -12.36 9.18
CA PHE A 51 -4.20 -12.84 7.82
C PHE A 51 -5.29 -12.06 7.09
N VAL A 52 -5.22 -12.08 5.75
CA VAL A 52 -6.16 -11.38 4.87
C VAL A 52 -6.78 -12.32 3.84
N GLY A 53 -7.96 -11.95 3.34
CA GLY A 53 -8.67 -12.71 2.30
C GLY A 53 -9.99 -12.08 1.90
N SER A 54 -10.80 -12.79 1.09
CA SER A 54 -12.19 -12.41 0.86
C SER A 54 -13.02 -12.57 2.15
N PRO A 55 -14.19 -11.90 2.28
CA PRO A 55 -15.06 -12.02 3.45
C PRO A 55 -15.39 -13.48 3.84
N GLU A 56 -15.60 -14.34 2.85
CA GLU A 56 -15.93 -15.76 3.02
C GLU A 56 -14.69 -16.58 3.40
N ALA A 57 -13.56 -16.34 2.71
CA ALA A 57 -12.31 -17.03 2.97
C ALA A 57 -11.81 -16.80 4.39
N VAL A 58 -11.85 -15.55 4.89
CA VAL A 58 -11.35 -15.24 6.23
C VAL A 58 -12.17 -15.91 7.34
N VAL A 59 -13.47 -16.11 7.13
CA VAL A 59 -14.34 -16.83 8.07
C VAL A 59 -13.96 -18.32 8.11
N GLU A 60 -13.72 -18.96 6.97
CA GLU A 60 -13.23 -20.35 6.95
C GLU A 60 -11.83 -20.47 7.57
N GLY A 61 -10.94 -19.50 7.33
CA GLY A 61 -9.59 -19.50 7.92
C GLY A 61 -9.63 -19.42 9.44
N ALA A 62 -10.50 -18.56 9.98
CA ALA A 62 -10.72 -18.44 11.42
C ALA A 62 -11.36 -19.70 12.03
N LEU A 63 -12.33 -20.33 11.36
CA LEU A 63 -12.94 -21.58 11.81
C LEU A 63 -11.94 -22.75 11.74
N SER A 64 -11.14 -22.84 10.68
CA SER A 64 -10.06 -23.83 10.51
C SER A 64 -9.05 -23.74 11.66
N ALA A 65 -8.61 -22.53 11.99
CA ALA A 65 -7.74 -22.25 13.13
C ALA A 65 -8.36 -22.71 14.47
N ALA A 66 -9.65 -22.38 14.70
CA ALA A 66 -10.36 -22.77 15.92
C ALA A 66 -10.53 -24.30 16.07
N ARG A 67 -10.81 -25.02 14.97
CA ARG A 67 -10.91 -26.50 14.95
C ARG A 67 -9.61 -27.21 15.32
N VAL A 68 -8.45 -26.59 15.02
CA VAL A 68 -7.14 -27.11 15.45
C VAL A 68 -6.87 -26.72 16.90
N ALA A 69 -7.10 -25.46 17.27
CA ALA A 69 -6.88 -24.97 18.62
C ALA A 69 -7.67 -25.73 19.70
N VAL A 70 -8.92 -26.15 19.44
CA VAL A 70 -9.76 -26.87 20.43
C VAL A 70 -9.19 -28.25 20.81
N GLN A 71 -8.39 -28.83 19.93
CA GLN A 71 -7.74 -30.13 20.18
C GLN A 71 -6.46 -29.96 20.98
N LEU A 72 -5.71 -28.88 20.72
CA LEU A 72 -4.34 -28.66 21.20
C LEU A 72 -4.24 -27.79 22.46
N ILE A 73 -5.12 -26.80 22.62
CA ILE A 73 -5.12 -25.88 23.76
C ILE A 73 -6.00 -26.46 24.90
N ASP A 74 -5.62 -26.19 26.14
CA ASP A 74 -6.38 -26.49 27.34
C ASP A 74 -6.32 -25.30 28.31
N MET A 75 -7.37 -24.47 28.29
CA MET A 75 -7.46 -23.27 29.13
C MET A 75 -7.39 -23.56 30.64
N SER A 76 -7.71 -24.78 31.08
CA SER A 76 -7.60 -25.15 32.51
C SER A 76 -6.16 -25.14 33.05
N ARG A 77 -5.17 -25.12 32.14
CA ARG A 77 -3.73 -25.05 32.45
C ARG A 77 -3.08 -23.74 32.00
N HIS A 78 -3.86 -22.83 31.42
CA HIS A 78 -3.34 -21.63 30.78
C HIS A 78 -3.22 -20.44 31.75
N SER A 79 -2.01 -19.89 31.87
CA SER A 79 -1.71 -18.65 32.58
C SER A 79 -0.73 -17.81 31.76
N GLY A 80 -0.85 -16.49 31.82
CA GLY A 80 0.00 -15.54 31.09
C GLY A 80 -0.28 -14.10 31.52
N GLU A 81 0.66 -13.19 31.25
CA GLU A 81 0.56 -11.77 31.63
C GLU A 81 -0.55 -11.00 30.89
N HIS A 82 -1.05 -11.53 29.76
CA HIS A 82 -2.11 -10.89 29.00
C HIS A 82 -3.51 -11.34 29.45
N PRO A 83 -4.44 -10.39 29.77
CA PRO A 83 -5.81 -10.74 30.13
C PRO A 83 -6.54 -11.54 29.06
N ARG A 84 -7.01 -12.74 29.41
CA ARG A 84 -7.58 -13.74 28.49
C ARG A 84 -8.82 -14.40 29.05
N MET A 85 -9.75 -14.86 28.20
CA MET A 85 -10.90 -15.65 28.67
C MET A 85 -11.20 -16.92 27.87
N GLY A 86 -10.44 -17.23 26.82
CA GLY A 86 -10.62 -18.49 26.09
C GLY A 86 -9.47 -18.86 25.18
N ALA A 87 -9.49 -20.10 24.68
CA ALA A 87 -8.44 -20.66 23.81
C ALA A 87 -8.32 -19.86 22.51
N LEU A 88 -9.46 -19.48 21.92
CA LEU A 88 -9.58 -18.35 21.02
C LEU A 88 -10.31 -17.23 21.79
N ASP A 89 -9.56 -16.19 22.13
CA ASP A 89 -9.94 -15.15 23.09
C ASP A 89 -10.68 -13.98 22.40
N VAL A 90 -10.16 -13.49 21.27
CA VAL A 90 -10.90 -12.59 20.36
C VAL A 90 -10.55 -12.82 18.89
N CYS A 91 -11.56 -12.89 18.03
CA CYS A 91 -11.47 -12.94 16.56
C CYS A 91 -12.19 -11.74 15.92
N PRO A 92 -11.49 -10.62 15.67
CA PRO A 92 -12.02 -9.47 14.97
C PRO A 92 -11.89 -9.58 13.44
N PHE A 93 -12.86 -9.00 12.74
CA PHE A 93 -12.81 -8.76 11.30
C PHE A 93 -12.70 -7.25 11.03
N VAL A 94 -11.78 -6.84 10.17
CA VAL A 94 -11.44 -5.44 9.90
C VAL A 94 -11.52 -5.17 8.40
N PRO A 95 -12.24 -4.13 7.94
CA PRO A 95 -12.32 -3.80 6.53
C PRO A 95 -10.99 -3.19 6.05
N VAL A 96 -10.37 -3.79 5.03
CA VAL A 96 -9.12 -3.29 4.44
C VAL A 96 -9.35 -2.62 3.09
N ARG A 97 -9.98 -3.32 2.13
CA ARG A 97 -10.15 -2.82 0.76
C ARG A 97 -11.45 -3.25 0.14
N ASN A 98 -12.25 -2.28 -0.33
CA ASN A 98 -13.55 -2.49 -0.97
C ASN A 98 -14.54 -3.34 -0.14
N VAL A 99 -14.46 -3.23 1.20
CA VAL A 99 -15.37 -3.88 2.14
C VAL A 99 -15.90 -2.84 3.11
N SER A 100 -17.20 -2.89 3.38
CA SER A 100 -17.91 -2.05 4.34
C SER A 100 -17.83 -2.63 5.76
N MET A 101 -18.10 -1.79 6.78
CA MET A 101 -18.18 -2.29 8.16
C MET A 101 -19.30 -3.34 8.32
N ASP A 102 -20.42 -3.17 7.63
CA ASP A 102 -21.58 -4.07 7.69
C ASP A 102 -21.27 -5.47 7.14
N GLU A 103 -20.42 -5.55 6.11
CA GLU A 103 -19.89 -6.82 5.62
C GLU A 103 -18.96 -7.50 6.65
N CYS A 104 -18.11 -6.74 7.34
CA CYS A 104 -17.30 -7.29 8.44
C CYS A 104 -18.16 -7.72 9.65
N VAL A 105 -19.25 -7.00 9.97
CA VAL A 105 -20.24 -7.42 10.98
C VAL A 105 -20.90 -8.73 10.55
N THR A 106 -21.23 -8.87 9.26
CA THR A 106 -21.77 -10.10 8.68
C THR A 106 -20.77 -11.27 8.81
N CYS A 107 -19.47 -11.05 8.55
CA CYS A 107 -18.43 -12.05 8.82
C CYS A 107 -18.40 -12.48 10.29
N ALA A 108 -18.44 -11.53 11.22
CA ALA A 108 -18.44 -11.80 12.66
C ALA A 108 -19.67 -12.62 13.09
N HIS A 109 -20.86 -12.32 12.56
CA HIS A 109 -22.07 -13.09 12.81
C HIS A 109 -21.97 -14.53 12.28
N ILE A 110 -21.53 -14.71 11.03
CA ILE A 110 -21.38 -16.04 10.41
C ILE A 110 -20.33 -16.87 11.16
N PHE A 111 -19.18 -16.28 11.49
CA PHE A 111 -18.14 -16.92 12.28
C PHE A 111 -18.66 -17.32 13.66
N GLY A 112 -19.26 -16.40 14.41
CA GLY A 112 -19.75 -16.66 15.76
C GLY A 112 -20.85 -17.73 15.82
N GLN A 113 -21.81 -17.68 14.89
CA GLN A 113 -22.87 -18.68 14.79
C GLN A 113 -22.31 -20.08 14.47
N ARG A 114 -21.37 -20.19 13.52
CA ARG A 114 -20.79 -21.47 13.13
C ARG A 114 -19.83 -22.03 14.17
N LEU A 115 -18.98 -21.20 14.77
CA LEU A 115 -18.09 -21.60 15.86
C LEU A 115 -18.88 -22.17 17.04
N ALA A 116 -19.94 -21.48 17.44
CA ALA A 116 -20.84 -21.93 18.49
C ALA A 116 -21.55 -23.25 18.15
N ALA A 117 -21.99 -23.43 16.90
CA ALA A 117 -22.66 -24.65 16.45
C ALA A 117 -21.70 -25.84 16.32
N GLU A 118 -20.47 -25.62 15.86
CA GLU A 118 -19.47 -26.68 15.66
C GLU A 118 -18.78 -27.11 16.96
N LEU A 119 -18.50 -26.17 17.89
CA LEU A 119 -17.75 -26.45 19.12
C LEU A 119 -18.61 -26.46 20.41
N SER A 120 -19.88 -26.05 20.34
CA SER A 120 -20.78 -25.91 21.52
C SER A 120 -20.24 -25.00 22.63
N VAL A 121 -19.55 -23.91 22.24
CA VAL A 121 -18.91 -22.93 23.14
C VAL A 121 -19.71 -21.62 23.21
N PRO A 122 -19.66 -20.88 24.34
CA PRO A 122 -20.27 -19.56 24.44
C PRO A 122 -19.47 -18.52 23.64
N VAL A 123 -20.18 -17.80 22.76
CA VAL A 123 -19.61 -16.74 21.91
C VAL A 123 -20.33 -15.40 22.13
N TYR A 124 -19.56 -14.34 22.31
CA TYR A 124 -20.05 -12.96 22.49
C TYR A 124 -19.71 -12.09 21.28
N LEU A 125 -20.57 -11.13 20.98
CA LEU A 125 -20.34 -10.11 19.94
C LEU A 125 -19.83 -8.79 20.54
N TYR A 126 -18.78 -8.22 19.94
CA TYR A 126 -18.20 -6.93 20.38
C TYR A 126 -17.99 -5.92 19.24
N GLY A 127 -17.59 -4.70 19.61
CA GLY A 127 -17.28 -3.64 18.66
C GLY A 127 -18.52 -3.20 17.88
N ALA A 128 -18.39 -3.07 16.56
CA ALA A 128 -19.49 -2.73 15.66
C ALA A 128 -20.53 -3.86 15.50
N ALA A 129 -20.22 -5.09 15.94
CA ALA A 129 -21.15 -6.22 15.90
C ALA A 129 -21.90 -6.43 17.24
N ALA A 130 -21.57 -5.68 18.30
CA ALA A 130 -22.20 -5.83 19.61
C ALA A 130 -23.69 -5.50 19.54
N ARG A 131 -24.54 -6.38 20.08
CA ARG A 131 -25.99 -6.13 20.22
C ARG A 131 -26.31 -5.13 21.34
N ASP A 132 -25.55 -5.22 22.44
CA ASP A 132 -25.67 -4.34 23.61
C ASP A 132 -24.53 -3.32 23.67
N GLU A 133 -24.82 -2.08 24.07
CA GLU A 133 -23.82 -1.04 24.32
C GLU A 133 -22.75 -1.48 25.34
N SER A 134 -23.15 -2.25 26.36
CA SER A 134 -22.26 -2.80 27.39
C SER A 134 -21.19 -3.76 26.84
N ARG A 135 -21.48 -4.41 25.70
CA ARG A 135 -20.61 -5.40 25.04
C ARG A 135 -19.70 -4.78 23.97
N LYS A 136 -19.84 -3.49 23.62
CA LYS A 136 -18.96 -2.85 22.62
C LYS A 136 -17.47 -2.88 22.99
N ALA A 137 -17.15 -2.70 24.27
CA ALA A 137 -15.77 -2.68 24.76
C ALA A 137 -15.30 -4.09 25.14
N LEU A 138 -14.27 -4.60 24.45
CA LEU A 138 -13.66 -5.90 24.73
C LEU A 138 -13.21 -6.07 26.21
N PRO A 139 -12.60 -5.06 26.89
CA PRO A 139 -12.26 -5.19 28.30
C PRO A 139 -13.47 -5.39 29.22
N SER A 140 -14.66 -4.89 28.85
CA SER A 140 -15.89 -5.10 29.62
C SER A 140 -16.35 -6.55 29.54
N ILE A 141 -16.29 -7.18 28.36
CA ILE A 141 -16.59 -8.62 28.23
C ILE A 141 -15.54 -9.47 28.97
N ARG A 142 -14.27 -9.10 28.88
CA ARG A 142 -13.14 -9.80 29.54
C ARG A 142 -13.02 -9.54 31.05
N ALA A 143 -13.88 -8.73 31.66
CA ALA A 143 -13.81 -8.46 33.10
C ALA A 143 -13.91 -9.77 33.90
N GLY A 144 -12.89 -10.07 34.72
CA GLY A 144 -12.76 -11.32 35.48
C GLY A 144 -12.19 -12.51 34.69
N GLU A 145 -11.77 -12.31 33.44
CA GLU A 145 -11.00 -13.28 32.65
C GLU A 145 -11.67 -14.66 32.50
N TYR A 146 -10.87 -15.72 32.37
CA TYR A 146 -11.33 -17.12 32.29
C TYR A 146 -11.98 -17.57 33.61
N GLU A 147 -11.42 -17.14 34.75
CA GLU A 147 -11.80 -17.56 36.10
C GLU A 147 -13.24 -17.14 36.46
N ALA A 148 -13.72 -15.98 35.98
CA ALA A 148 -15.07 -15.51 36.24
C ALA A 148 -16.14 -16.11 35.31
N LEU A 149 -15.77 -16.89 34.28
CA LEU A 149 -16.75 -17.44 33.33
C LEU A 149 -17.82 -18.34 33.96
N PRO A 150 -17.52 -19.24 34.92
CA PRO A 150 -18.55 -20.08 35.56
C PRO A 150 -19.65 -19.24 36.24
N GLU A 151 -19.27 -18.16 36.94
CA GLU A 151 -20.21 -17.27 37.61
C GLU A 151 -20.93 -16.34 36.64
N LYS A 152 -20.25 -15.87 35.58
CA LYS A 152 -20.85 -14.99 34.57
C LYS A 152 -21.88 -15.73 33.73
N LEU A 153 -21.56 -16.92 33.21
CA LEU A 153 -22.47 -17.70 32.37
C LEU A 153 -23.75 -18.13 33.11
N ALA A 154 -23.74 -18.19 34.45
CA ALA A 154 -24.92 -18.43 35.26
C ALA A 154 -25.90 -17.22 35.34
N LYS A 155 -25.47 -16.01 34.96
CA LYS A 155 -26.30 -14.78 35.04
C LYS A 155 -27.00 -14.50 33.72
N PRO A 156 -28.32 -14.25 33.69
CA PRO A 156 -29.05 -13.94 32.46
C PRO A 156 -28.50 -12.75 31.67
N GLU A 157 -27.97 -11.73 32.37
CA GLU A 157 -27.35 -10.54 31.78
C GLU A 157 -26.12 -10.86 30.89
N TRP A 158 -25.44 -11.98 31.19
CA TRP A 158 -24.27 -12.48 30.49
C TRP A 158 -24.60 -13.70 29.61
N SER A 159 -25.86 -13.90 29.21
CA SER A 159 -26.19 -14.88 28.18
C SER A 159 -25.36 -14.60 26.92
N PRO A 160 -24.67 -15.60 26.32
CA PRO A 160 -23.87 -15.40 25.12
C PRO A 160 -24.76 -15.05 23.92
N ASP A 161 -24.17 -14.37 22.93
CA ASP A 161 -24.86 -13.96 21.71
C ASP A 161 -25.13 -15.14 20.76
N PHE A 162 -24.25 -16.15 20.81
CA PHE A 162 -24.38 -17.45 20.16
C PHE A 162 -23.83 -18.57 21.06
N GLY A 163 -24.38 -19.77 20.91
CA GLY A 163 -23.97 -20.96 21.68
C GLY A 163 -24.68 -21.09 23.04
N PRO A 164 -24.48 -22.22 23.73
CA PRO A 164 -25.07 -22.45 25.03
C PRO A 164 -24.36 -21.63 26.13
N PRO A 165 -25.05 -21.22 27.21
CA PRO A 165 -24.44 -20.63 28.41
C PRO A 165 -23.75 -21.70 29.27
N THR A 166 -22.96 -22.58 28.66
CA THR A 166 -22.28 -23.70 29.31
C THR A 166 -20.79 -23.41 29.40
N PHE A 167 -20.21 -23.55 30.60
CA PHE A 167 -18.77 -23.41 30.77
C PHE A 167 -18.04 -24.64 30.21
N VAL A 168 -17.09 -24.42 29.30
CA VAL A 168 -16.27 -25.48 28.68
C VAL A 168 -14.83 -25.31 29.17
N PRO A 169 -14.34 -26.09 30.16
CA PRO A 169 -13.05 -25.82 30.82
C PRO A 169 -11.84 -25.78 29.88
N ARG A 170 -11.82 -26.60 28.82
CA ARG A 170 -10.71 -26.59 27.85
C ARG A 170 -10.68 -25.33 26.97
N TRP A 171 -11.81 -24.65 26.79
CA TRP A 171 -11.97 -23.57 25.82
C TRP A 171 -12.24 -22.20 26.44
N GLY A 172 -12.94 -22.10 27.56
CA GLY A 172 -13.44 -20.84 28.09
C GLY A 172 -14.56 -20.26 27.21
N ALA A 173 -14.45 -18.98 26.85
CA ALA A 173 -15.40 -18.28 25.99
C ALA A 173 -14.69 -17.46 24.89
N THR A 174 -15.35 -17.28 23.76
CA THR A 174 -14.80 -16.53 22.61
C THR A 174 -15.53 -15.21 22.39
N VAL A 175 -14.81 -14.16 22.03
CA VAL A 175 -15.40 -12.93 21.45
C VAL A 175 -15.13 -12.87 19.95
N THR A 176 -16.13 -12.46 19.17
CA THR A 176 -15.94 -12.06 17.78
C THR A 176 -16.64 -10.74 17.49
N GLY A 177 -16.22 -10.02 16.46
CA GLY A 177 -16.83 -8.74 16.12
C GLY A 177 -16.15 -8.07 14.95
N ALA A 178 -16.69 -6.92 14.56
CA ALA A 178 -16.09 -6.04 13.57
C ALA A 178 -15.59 -4.76 14.24
N ARG A 179 -14.48 -4.21 13.75
CA ARG A 179 -13.94 -2.93 14.23
C ARG A 179 -13.18 -2.20 13.13
N THR A 180 -12.95 -0.91 13.35
CA THR A 180 -11.98 -0.13 12.60
C THR A 180 -10.56 -0.71 12.76
N PHE A 181 -9.66 -0.28 11.89
CA PHE A 181 -8.24 -0.61 12.04
C PHE A 181 -7.73 -0.12 13.40
N LEU A 182 -6.95 -0.97 14.08
CA LEU A 182 -6.41 -0.72 15.41
C LEU A 182 -4.93 -1.02 15.34
N ILE A 183 -4.10 -0.07 15.77
CA ILE A 183 -2.65 -0.25 15.82
C ILE A 183 -2.29 -0.71 17.23
N ALA A 184 -1.80 -1.95 17.35
CA ALA A 184 -1.28 -2.49 18.61
C ALA A 184 0.20 -2.11 18.72
N TYR A 185 0.52 -1.27 19.70
CA TYR A 185 1.78 -0.55 19.78
C TYR A 185 2.31 -0.58 21.21
N ASN A 186 3.42 -1.28 21.41
CA ASN A 186 4.08 -1.44 22.71
C ASN A 186 5.30 -0.53 22.76
N ILE A 187 5.46 0.26 23.83
CA ILE A 187 6.63 1.12 24.03
C ILE A 187 7.50 0.48 25.11
N ASN A 188 8.79 0.31 24.83
CA ASN A 188 9.73 -0.42 25.68
C ASN A 188 10.38 0.51 26.71
N LEU A 189 10.41 0.12 27.99
CA LEU A 189 11.06 0.88 29.07
C LEU A 189 11.89 -0.03 29.97
N LEU A 190 13.07 0.45 30.37
CA LEU A 190 13.86 -0.22 31.42
C LEU A 190 13.36 0.26 32.79
N CYS A 191 12.25 -0.33 33.24
CA CYS A 191 11.63 -0.04 34.54
C CYS A 191 10.84 -1.25 35.04
N THR A 192 10.15 -1.12 36.18
CA THR A 192 9.28 -2.19 36.71
C THR A 192 7.89 -2.14 36.08
N LYS A 193 7.17 -3.28 36.15
CA LYS A 193 5.78 -3.43 35.69
C LYS A 193 4.86 -2.33 36.24
N GLU A 194 5.00 -1.96 37.51
CA GLU A 194 4.16 -0.96 38.19
C GLU A 194 4.41 0.45 37.62
N LEU A 195 5.65 0.77 37.24
CA LEU A 195 6.01 2.06 36.66
C LEU A 195 5.52 2.17 35.22
N ALA A 196 5.68 1.13 34.41
CA ALA A 196 5.07 1.05 33.08
C ALA A 196 3.53 1.16 33.19
N HIS A 197 2.91 0.42 34.11
CA HIS A 197 1.46 0.46 34.30
C HIS A 197 0.99 1.85 34.76
N ARG A 198 1.74 2.53 35.64
CA ARG A 198 1.48 3.93 36.03
C ARG A 198 1.51 4.89 34.84
N ILE A 199 2.41 4.70 33.88
CA ILE A 199 2.45 5.51 32.66
C ILE A 199 1.25 5.19 31.75
N ALA A 200 0.94 3.91 31.55
CA ALA A 200 -0.24 3.48 30.78
C ALA A 200 -1.55 4.09 31.32
N LEU A 201 -1.70 4.14 32.66
CA LEU A 201 -2.82 4.78 33.37
C LEU A 201 -2.90 6.30 33.15
N ASN A 202 -1.80 7.01 32.87
CA ASN A 202 -1.82 8.44 32.57
C ASN A 202 -2.19 8.72 31.11
N ILE A 203 -1.87 7.78 30.22
CA ILE A 203 -1.98 7.94 28.76
C ILE A 203 -3.36 7.53 28.26
N ARG A 204 -3.85 6.35 28.63
CA ARG A 204 -5.08 5.74 28.11
C ARG A 204 -6.33 6.56 28.44
N GLU A 205 -7.32 6.56 27.56
CA GLU A 205 -8.52 7.42 27.68
C GLU A 205 -9.30 7.23 29.00
N GLN A 206 -9.48 5.97 29.43
CA GLN A 206 -10.12 5.61 30.70
C GLN A 206 -9.37 6.14 31.94
N GLY A 207 -8.08 6.43 31.79
CA GLY A 207 -7.20 6.87 32.86
C GLY A 207 -7.14 5.89 34.04
N ARG A 208 -7.24 6.46 35.24
CA ARG A 208 -7.21 5.75 36.54
C ARG A 208 -8.61 5.40 37.06
N GLY A 209 -9.66 5.85 36.38
CA GLY A 209 -11.05 5.70 36.81
C GLY A 209 -11.92 6.83 36.25
N PRO A 210 -13.26 6.77 36.45
CA PRO A 210 -14.20 7.68 35.79
C PRO A 210 -13.95 9.17 36.09
N ASN A 211 -13.40 9.49 37.26
CA ASN A 211 -13.12 10.87 37.68
C ASN A 211 -11.71 11.36 37.33
N GLN A 212 -10.85 10.50 36.75
CA GLN A 212 -9.47 10.82 36.37
C GLN A 212 -9.14 10.18 35.01
N PRO A 213 -9.71 10.69 33.91
CA PRO A 213 -9.39 10.23 32.55
C PRO A 213 -7.94 10.54 32.19
N GLY A 214 -7.37 9.76 31.27
CA GLY A 214 -6.01 9.97 30.79
C GLY A 214 -5.93 11.02 29.67
N ARG A 215 -4.71 11.24 29.20
CA ARG A 215 -4.38 12.37 28.32
C ARG A 215 -4.74 12.14 26.85
N LEU A 216 -4.69 10.91 26.36
CA LEU A 216 -4.94 10.58 24.96
C LEU A 216 -6.34 9.98 24.76
N LYS A 217 -7.02 10.42 23.69
CA LYS A 217 -8.33 9.92 23.28
C LYS A 217 -8.15 8.72 22.37
N LYS A 218 -9.11 7.79 22.35
CA LYS A 218 -9.06 6.57 21.51
C LYS A 218 -7.81 5.70 21.74
N VAL A 219 -7.15 5.83 22.89
CA VAL A 219 -6.03 4.97 23.31
C VAL A 219 -6.47 4.13 24.50
N GLN A 220 -6.35 2.81 24.37
CA GLN A 220 -6.37 1.88 25.51
C GLN A 220 -4.93 1.45 25.83
N GLY A 221 -4.66 1.02 27.06
CA GLY A 221 -3.32 0.53 27.39
C GLY A 221 -3.18 -0.01 28.82
N ILE A 222 -2.16 -0.82 29.00
CA ILE A 222 -1.72 -1.45 30.25
C ILE A 222 -0.19 -1.55 30.26
N GLY A 223 0.40 -1.57 31.46
CA GLY A 223 1.81 -1.94 31.61
C GLY A 223 1.94 -3.41 32.00
N TRP A 224 2.89 -4.11 31.37
CA TRP A 224 3.30 -5.48 31.68
C TRP A 224 4.84 -5.60 31.68
N TYR A 225 5.35 -6.79 32.02
CA TYR A 225 6.76 -7.13 31.94
C TYR A 225 6.96 -8.27 30.93
N LEU A 226 8.06 -8.24 30.18
CA LEU A 226 8.53 -9.35 29.35
C LEU A 226 9.74 -9.96 30.05
N GLU A 227 9.61 -11.18 30.57
CA GLU A 227 10.71 -11.91 31.21
C GLU A 227 11.77 -12.31 30.17
N GLU A 228 11.38 -12.73 28.97
CA GLU A 228 12.27 -13.11 27.87
C GLU A 228 13.24 -11.98 27.45
N GLU A 229 12.75 -10.73 27.45
CA GLU A 229 13.50 -9.53 27.06
C GLU A 229 14.00 -8.73 28.28
N ASN A 230 13.71 -9.20 29.50
CA ASN A 230 14.00 -8.57 30.78
C ASN A 230 13.69 -7.06 30.82
N MET A 231 12.49 -6.68 30.35
CA MET A 231 12.07 -5.27 30.26
C MET A 231 10.57 -5.08 30.47
N ALA A 232 10.17 -3.87 30.89
CA ALA A 232 8.77 -3.49 30.95
C ALA A 232 8.28 -2.88 29.63
N GLN A 233 7.00 -3.04 29.34
CA GLN A 233 6.36 -2.37 28.21
C GLN A 233 5.11 -1.62 28.66
N VAL A 234 4.88 -0.44 28.05
CA VAL A 234 3.56 0.19 27.99
C VAL A 234 2.90 -0.31 26.71
N SER A 235 2.06 -1.34 26.84
CA SER A 235 1.25 -1.82 25.72
C SER A 235 0.06 -0.88 25.49
N THR A 236 -0.11 -0.44 24.25
CA THR A 236 -1.21 0.45 23.85
C THR A 236 -1.94 -0.06 22.62
N ASN A 237 -3.25 0.20 22.58
CA ASN A 237 -4.10 -0.03 21.42
C ASN A 237 -4.64 1.32 20.96
N LEU A 238 -4.19 1.79 19.80
CA LEU A 238 -4.72 2.98 19.13
C LEU A 238 -5.98 2.55 18.37
N LEU A 239 -7.16 2.87 18.93
CA LEU A 239 -8.46 2.54 18.35
C LEU A 239 -8.78 3.38 17.09
N ASP A 240 -8.13 4.54 16.99
CA ASP A 240 -8.20 5.48 15.87
C ASP A 240 -6.89 6.29 15.82
N PHE A 241 -6.08 6.01 14.81
CA PHE A 241 -4.78 6.65 14.60
C PHE A 241 -4.90 8.05 13.96
N GLU A 242 -6.07 8.43 13.43
CA GLU A 242 -6.31 9.78 12.91
C GLU A 242 -6.61 10.76 14.05
N THR A 243 -7.37 10.32 15.06
CA THR A 243 -7.61 11.10 16.29
C THR A 243 -6.37 11.16 17.18
N THR A 244 -5.60 10.06 17.30
CA THR A 244 -4.35 10.05 18.08
C THR A 244 -3.25 9.32 17.31
N PRO A 245 -2.35 10.07 16.65
CA PRO A 245 -1.28 9.50 15.85
C PRO A 245 -0.24 8.72 16.65
N LEU A 246 0.39 7.74 15.99
CA LEU A 246 1.43 6.86 16.54
C LEU A 246 2.55 7.63 17.27
N HIS A 247 3.08 8.67 16.64
CA HIS A 247 4.14 9.52 17.20
C HIS A 247 3.69 10.25 18.47
N THR A 248 2.41 10.62 18.60
CA THR A 248 1.90 11.31 19.80
C THR A 248 1.87 10.38 21.00
N VAL A 249 1.53 9.09 20.80
CA VAL A 249 1.57 8.08 21.87
C VAL A 249 3.00 7.88 22.37
N TYR A 250 3.96 7.68 21.45
CA TYR A 250 5.37 7.50 21.79
C TYR A 250 5.95 8.72 22.52
N GLU A 251 5.77 9.92 21.98
CA GLU A 251 6.31 11.17 22.54
C GLU A 251 5.73 11.48 23.93
N GLU A 252 4.44 11.23 24.18
CA GLU A 252 3.83 11.48 25.49
C GLU A 252 4.17 10.42 26.54
N ILE A 253 4.50 9.19 26.13
CA ILE A 253 5.10 8.15 26.98
C ILE A 253 6.55 8.52 27.31
N CYS A 254 7.37 8.89 26.31
CA CYS A 254 8.72 9.40 26.51
C CYS A 254 8.75 10.58 27.50
N ARG A 255 7.78 11.50 27.39
CA ARG A 255 7.64 12.65 28.28
C ARG A 255 7.29 12.27 29.72
N ASP A 256 6.46 11.26 29.95
CA ASP A 256 6.15 10.77 31.30
C ASP A 256 7.27 9.91 31.88
N ALA A 257 7.96 9.12 31.05
CA ALA A 257 9.16 8.37 31.42
C ALA A 257 10.29 9.32 31.87
N GLN A 258 10.55 10.39 31.11
CA GLN A 258 11.53 11.43 31.45
C GLN A 258 11.23 12.10 32.80
N LYS A 259 9.98 12.40 33.13
CA LYS A 259 9.60 12.95 34.47
C LYS A 259 9.91 11.99 35.62
N LEU A 260 10.00 10.69 35.35
CA LEU A 260 10.33 9.64 36.30
C LEU A 260 11.79 9.17 36.20
N ASN A 261 12.60 9.82 35.35
CA ASN A 261 13.97 9.44 34.99
C ASN A 261 14.11 8.00 34.46
N LEU A 262 13.09 7.51 33.74
CA LEU A 262 13.06 6.17 33.14
C LEU A 262 13.45 6.27 31.65
N PRO A 263 14.35 5.41 31.15
CA PRO A 263 14.71 5.38 29.74
C PRO A 263 13.66 4.62 28.93
N VAL A 264 13.30 5.17 27.76
CA VAL A 264 12.53 4.49 26.71
C VAL A 264 13.53 3.93 25.69
N VAL A 265 13.38 2.65 25.34
CA VAL A 265 14.31 1.89 24.50
C VAL A 265 13.63 1.38 23.23
N GLY A 266 12.97 2.30 22.53
CA GLY A 266 12.23 2.02 21.31
C GLY A 266 10.83 1.46 21.55
N SER A 267 10.31 0.74 20.56
CA SER A 267 8.94 0.22 20.56
C SER A 267 8.77 -0.98 19.63
N GLN A 268 7.62 -1.65 19.74
CA GLN A 268 7.23 -2.79 18.92
C GLN A 268 5.84 -2.54 18.34
N LEU A 269 5.68 -2.82 17.05
CA LEU A 269 4.38 -2.96 16.40
C LEU A 269 3.98 -4.44 16.44
N VAL A 270 2.80 -4.75 16.95
CA VAL A 270 2.20 -6.09 16.92
C VAL A 270 1.24 -6.16 15.72
N GLY A 271 1.49 -7.06 14.78
CA GLY A 271 0.73 -7.17 13.53
C GLY A 271 1.01 -6.05 12.53
N LEU A 272 -0.02 -5.60 11.81
CA LEU A 272 0.10 -4.68 10.67
C LEU A 272 -0.12 -3.20 11.03
N ILE A 273 0.32 -2.31 10.14
CA ILE A 273 0.08 -0.86 10.22
C ILE A 273 -0.34 -0.28 8.86
N PRO A 274 -1.31 0.67 8.80
CA PRO A 274 -1.65 1.38 7.57
C PRO A 274 -0.52 2.34 7.18
N LYS A 275 -0.20 2.43 5.89
CA LYS A 275 0.85 3.31 5.36
C LYS A 275 0.64 4.75 5.78
N LYS A 276 -0.62 5.22 5.80
CA LYS A 276 -0.98 6.57 6.29
C LYS A 276 -0.43 6.85 7.69
N ALA A 277 -0.58 5.93 8.65
CA ALA A 277 -0.11 6.13 10.02
C ALA A 277 1.43 6.29 10.10
N MET A 278 2.17 5.58 9.25
CA MET A 278 3.62 5.75 9.11
C MET A 278 3.98 7.10 8.46
N LEU A 279 3.27 7.51 7.41
CA LEU A 279 3.55 8.79 6.73
C LEU A 279 3.20 10.00 7.61
N ASP A 280 2.09 9.96 8.35
CA ASP A 280 1.70 11.02 9.30
C ASP A 280 2.74 11.17 10.43
N ALA A 281 3.36 10.06 10.87
CA ALA A 281 4.50 10.09 11.78
C ALA A 281 5.78 10.66 11.12
N ALA A 282 6.03 10.36 9.85
CA ALA A 282 7.19 10.89 9.14
C ALA A 282 7.10 12.42 8.99
N GLU A 283 5.95 12.95 8.56
CA GLU A 283 5.73 14.39 8.44
C GLU A 283 5.87 15.12 9.78
N PHE A 284 5.43 14.51 10.89
CA PHE A 284 5.66 15.04 12.23
C PHE A 284 7.16 15.20 12.55
N TYR A 285 7.96 14.14 12.38
CA TYR A 285 9.40 14.19 12.67
C TYR A 285 10.15 15.11 11.70
N ILE A 286 9.81 15.09 10.40
CA ILE A 286 10.36 16.02 9.39
C ILE A 286 10.13 17.48 9.82
N LYS A 287 8.91 17.82 10.26
CA LYS A 287 8.57 19.18 10.71
C LYS A 287 9.22 19.54 12.05
N LYS A 288 9.25 18.61 13.01
CA LYS A 288 9.84 18.80 14.36
C LYS A 288 11.36 19.02 14.28
N GLU A 289 12.05 18.26 13.45
CA GLU A 289 13.51 18.27 13.31
C GLU A 289 14.02 19.15 12.14
N LYS A 290 13.11 19.76 11.37
CA LYS A 290 13.40 20.60 10.19
C LYS A 290 14.21 19.86 9.12
N LEU A 291 13.87 18.60 8.87
CA LEU A 291 14.50 17.77 7.85
C LEU A 291 13.88 18.02 6.46
N PHE A 292 14.52 17.51 5.42
CA PHE A 292 13.99 17.49 4.06
C PHE A 292 14.11 16.07 3.49
N ILE A 293 13.00 15.34 3.45
CA ILE A 293 12.93 13.96 2.95
C ILE A 293 11.77 13.85 1.97
N LEU A 294 12.07 13.48 0.73
CA LEU A 294 11.08 13.36 -0.34
C LEU A 294 10.58 11.92 -0.53
N GLU A 295 11.51 10.96 -0.58
CA GLU A 295 11.24 9.56 -0.92
C GLU A 295 10.45 8.83 0.18
N GLU A 296 9.40 8.10 -0.21
CA GLU A 296 8.50 7.37 0.70
C GLU A 296 9.26 6.35 1.57
N GLU A 297 10.22 5.63 0.99
CA GLU A 297 11.07 4.65 1.70
C GLU A 297 11.93 5.32 2.79
N GLN A 298 12.50 6.50 2.51
CA GLN A 298 13.29 7.25 3.49
C GLN A 298 12.41 7.84 4.60
N LYS A 299 11.16 8.23 4.29
CA LYS A 299 10.17 8.66 5.29
C LYS A 299 9.83 7.53 6.27
N ILE A 300 9.59 6.33 5.75
CA ILE A 300 9.35 5.14 6.59
C ILE A 300 10.59 4.81 7.43
N ARG A 301 11.79 4.85 6.83
CA ARG A 301 13.05 4.61 7.55
C ARG A 301 13.31 5.60 8.69
N LEU A 302 12.96 6.88 8.50
CA LEU A 302 13.01 7.87 9.58
C LEU A 302 12.11 7.46 10.76
N VAL A 303 10.87 7.05 10.48
CA VAL A 303 9.90 6.68 11.53
C VAL A 303 10.33 5.43 12.27
N VAL A 304 10.78 4.39 11.56
CA VAL A 304 11.36 3.17 12.17
C VAL A 304 12.49 3.55 13.14
N SER A 305 13.42 4.40 12.71
CA SER A 305 14.54 4.87 13.54
C SER A 305 14.13 5.77 14.72
N ARG A 306 13.10 6.61 14.57
CA ARG A 306 12.67 7.56 15.62
C ARG A 306 11.82 6.92 16.71
N LEU A 307 10.96 5.98 16.32
CA LEU A 307 10.15 5.20 17.25
C LEU A 307 10.90 3.96 17.76
N GLY A 308 11.98 3.56 17.10
CA GLY A 308 12.73 2.33 17.41
C GLY A 308 11.89 1.07 17.19
N LEU A 309 11.14 1.00 16.08
CA LEU A 309 10.24 -0.12 15.74
C LEU A 309 10.99 -1.45 15.52
N ASP A 310 12.30 -1.36 15.31
CA ASP A 310 13.26 -2.44 15.10
C ASP A 310 13.94 -2.92 16.41
N SER A 311 13.49 -2.44 17.57
CA SER A 311 14.15 -2.65 18.87
C SER A 311 14.15 -4.10 19.39
N LEU A 312 13.08 -4.87 19.16
CA LEU A 312 12.97 -6.28 19.55
C LEU A 312 13.13 -7.24 18.36
N SER A 313 12.65 -6.84 17.18
CA SER A 313 12.74 -7.64 15.97
C SER A 313 12.85 -6.73 14.74
N PRO A 314 13.52 -7.14 13.65
CA PRO A 314 13.65 -6.33 12.44
C PRO A 314 12.29 -5.92 11.86
N PHE A 315 12.05 -4.62 11.73
CA PHE A 315 10.85 -4.12 11.08
C PHE A 315 10.99 -4.19 9.55
N HIS A 316 10.30 -5.12 8.89
CA HIS A 316 10.24 -5.22 7.43
C HIS A 316 9.00 -4.48 6.88
N PRO A 317 9.15 -3.29 6.22
CA PRO A 317 7.99 -2.50 5.82
C PRO A 317 7.08 -3.20 4.82
N ARG A 318 7.63 -4.05 3.93
CA ARG A 318 6.87 -4.80 2.92
C ARG A 318 5.99 -5.91 3.51
N GLU A 319 6.29 -6.36 4.73
CA GLU A 319 5.58 -7.42 5.44
C GLU A 319 4.64 -6.86 6.52
N ARG A 320 4.93 -5.65 7.03
CA ARG A 320 4.15 -4.97 8.09
C ARG A 320 3.17 -3.91 7.58
N ILE A 321 3.37 -3.33 6.39
CA ILE A 321 2.50 -2.28 5.85
C ILE A 321 1.45 -2.88 4.91
N ILE A 322 0.18 -2.65 5.25
CA ILE A 322 -0.98 -3.27 4.58
C ILE A 322 -0.99 -2.95 3.08
N GLU A 323 -0.83 -1.68 2.71
CA GLU A 323 -0.92 -1.25 1.31
C GLU A 323 0.16 -1.90 0.43
N TYR A 324 1.37 -2.13 0.96
CA TYR A 324 2.44 -2.82 0.23
C TYR A 324 2.16 -4.32 0.04
N LEU A 325 1.57 -4.97 1.04
CA LEU A 325 1.10 -6.36 0.92
C LEU A 325 -0.01 -6.50 -0.13
N VAL A 326 -0.91 -5.52 -0.20
CA VAL A 326 -2.01 -5.49 -1.17
C VAL A 326 -1.50 -5.22 -2.60
N GLU A 327 -0.55 -4.30 -2.76
CA GLU A 327 0.10 -4.01 -4.05
C GLU A 327 0.89 -5.23 -4.56
N ALA A 328 1.57 -5.98 -3.69
CA ALA A 328 2.29 -7.20 -4.06
C ALA A 328 1.38 -8.34 -4.57
N GLY A 329 0.10 -8.34 -4.20
CA GLY A 329 -0.90 -9.31 -4.65
C GLY A 329 -1.54 -9.00 -6.02
N GLU A 330 -1.24 -7.86 -6.65
CA GLU A 330 -1.84 -7.50 -7.95
C GLU A 330 -1.09 -8.14 -9.12
N VAL A 331 -1.59 -9.29 -9.57
CA VAL A 331 -0.99 -10.18 -10.60
C VAL A 331 -0.79 -9.51 -11.98
N ASP A 332 -1.42 -8.37 -12.25
CA ASP A 332 -1.14 -7.54 -13.43
C ASP A 332 -0.99 -6.08 -13.00
N GLY A 333 0.27 -5.63 -12.83
CA GLY A 333 0.64 -4.20 -12.67
C GLY A 333 0.36 -3.34 -13.92
N GLY A 334 -0.52 -3.83 -14.80
CA GLY A 334 -1.07 -3.19 -15.97
C GLY A 334 -0.02 -2.86 -17.02
N LEU A 335 -0.22 -1.71 -17.67
CA LEU A 335 0.74 -1.15 -18.61
C LEU A 335 1.92 -0.44 -17.91
N VAL A 336 1.78 -0.12 -16.62
CA VAL A 336 2.76 0.67 -15.85
C VAL A 336 3.95 -0.19 -15.41
N ALA A 337 3.71 -1.44 -15.00
CA ALA A 337 4.77 -2.38 -14.64
C ALA A 337 5.52 -2.99 -15.86
N ARG A 338 5.12 -2.67 -17.09
CA ARG A 338 5.75 -3.23 -18.30
C ARG A 338 7.03 -2.47 -18.67
N PRO A 339 8.07 -3.16 -19.18
CA PRO A 339 9.25 -2.49 -19.73
C PRO A 339 8.86 -1.47 -20.82
N LEU A 340 9.53 -0.31 -20.86
CA LEU A 340 9.21 0.80 -21.77
C LEU A 340 9.01 0.37 -23.23
N GLY A 341 9.88 -0.52 -23.75
CA GLY A 341 9.74 -1.05 -25.11
C GLY A 341 8.48 -1.90 -25.33
N ALA A 342 7.99 -2.60 -24.30
CA ALA A 342 6.73 -3.33 -24.36
C ALA A 342 5.53 -2.38 -24.25
N PHE A 343 5.62 -1.33 -23.42
CA PHE A 343 4.63 -0.26 -23.35
C PHE A 343 4.45 0.44 -24.71
N VAL A 344 5.54 0.90 -25.34
CA VAL A 344 5.50 1.57 -26.65
C VAL A 344 4.94 0.66 -27.75
N ARG A 345 5.29 -0.64 -27.75
CA ARG A 345 4.70 -1.60 -28.70
C ARG A 345 3.22 -1.86 -28.45
N ALA A 346 2.76 -1.88 -27.20
CA ALA A 346 1.34 -2.01 -26.87
C ALA A 346 0.54 -0.77 -27.30
N VAL A 347 1.09 0.43 -27.09
CA VAL A 347 0.54 1.71 -27.58
C VAL A 347 0.37 1.73 -29.10
N GLY A 348 1.35 1.19 -29.84
CA GLY A 348 1.32 1.12 -31.31
C GLY A 348 0.59 -0.11 -31.88
N ALA A 349 0.04 -0.99 -31.06
CA ALA A 349 -0.66 -2.18 -31.51
C ALA A 349 -2.07 -1.85 -32.03
N ARG A 350 -2.67 -2.75 -32.81
CA ARG A 350 -4.06 -2.64 -33.29
C ARG A 350 -5.10 -3.00 -32.22
N SER A 351 -4.79 -2.77 -30.94
CA SER A 351 -5.71 -2.92 -29.82
C SER A 351 -6.52 -1.64 -29.62
N ALA A 352 -7.75 -1.75 -29.11
CA ALA A 352 -8.52 -0.59 -28.67
C ALA A 352 -7.98 0.06 -27.37
N ALA A 353 -6.80 -0.36 -26.91
CA ALA A 353 -6.20 0.02 -25.63
C ALA A 353 -4.66 0.04 -25.71
N PRO A 354 -3.98 1.14 -25.34
CA PRO A 354 -4.23 2.46 -25.94
C PRO A 354 -2.98 3.28 -26.30
N GLY A 355 -3.17 4.25 -27.21
CA GLY A 355 -2.32 5.45 -27.34
C GLY A 355 -2.97 6.73 -26.78
N GLY A 356 -3.70 6.64 -25.68
CA GLY A 356 -4.43 7.74 -25.05
C GLY A 356 -4.79 7.45 -23.59
N GLY A 357 -4.79 8.48 -22.75
CA GLY A 357 -4.82 8.37 -21.27
C GLY A 357 -6.17 8.03 -20.64
N SER A 358 -6.99 7.17 -21.25
CA SER A 358 -8.39 6.97 -20.86
C SER A 358 -8.89 5.51 -20.87
N VAL A 359 -8.04 4.48 -20.98
CA VAL A 359 -8.52 3.09 -21.18
C VAL A 359 -9.40 2.53 -20.08
N SER A 360 -9.04 2.71 -18.81
CA SER A 360 -9.84 2.24 -17.69
C SER A 360 -11.23 2.90 -17.65
N ALA A 361 -11.33 4.15 -18.12
CA ALA A 361 -12.58 4.89 -18.16
C ALA A 361 -13.40 4.64 -19.44
N ALA A 362 -12.75 4.50 -20.60
CA ALA A 362 -13.36 4.10 -21.86
C ALA A 362 -13.89 2.66 -21.79
N ALA A 363 -13.22 1.76 -21.06
CA ALA A 363 -13.71 0.40 -20.79
C ALA A 363 -15.10 0.43 -20.11
N GLY A 364 -15.29 1.25 -19.07
CA GLY A 364 -16.60 1.39 -18.42
C GLY A 364 -17.70 1.93 -19.34
N ALA A 365 -17.38 2.90 -20.21
CA ALA A 365 -18.30 3.39 -21.23
C ALA A 365 -18.64 2.32 -22.29
N LEU A 366 -17.66 1.51 -22.70
CA LEU A 366 -17.83 0.39 -23.64
C LEU A 366 -18.59 -0.80 -23.03
N GLU A 367 -18.47 -1.03 -21.72
CA GLU A 367 -19.29 -2.00 -21.00
C GLU A 367 -20.74 -1.53 -20.88
N ALA A 368 -20.97 -0.24 -20.61
CA ALA A 368 -22.32 0.33 -20.65
C ALA A 368 -23.00 0.17 -22.03
N MET A 369 -22.23 0.21 -23.14
CA MET A 369 -22.77 -0.08 -24.48
C MET A 369 -23.24 -1.53 -24.69
N LYS A 370 -22.81 -2.47 -23.84
CA LYS A 370 -23.23 -3.89 -23.87
C LYS A 370 -24.49 -4.17 -23.03
N LEU A 371 -24.97 -3.21 -22.23
CA LEU A 371 -26.17 -3.39 -21.42
C LEU A 371 -27.42 -3.65 -22.29
N PRO A 372 -28.42 -4.38 -21.77
CA PRO A 372 -29.72 -4.56 -22.42
C PRO A 372 -30.40 -3.24 -22.82
N LYS A 373 -31.34 -3.33 -23.76
CA LYS A 373 -32.01 -2.17 -24.38
C LYS A 373 -33.45 -2.48 -24.82
N ASN A 374 -34.05 -3.52 -24.26
CA ASN A 374 -35.31 -4.10 -24.70
C ASN A 374 -36.52 -3.44 -24.02
N THR A 375 -36.35 -2.97 -22.78
CA THR A 375 -37.38 -2.18 -22.07
C THR A 375 -36.99 -0.69 -21.96
N PRO A 376 -37.95 0.23 -21.72
CA PRO A 376 -37.65 1.63 -21.48
C PRO A 376 -36.72 1.85 -20.27
N GLU A 377 -36.94 1.10 -19.18
CA GLU A 377 -36.12 1.14 -17.96
C GLU A 377 -34.68 0.67 -18.22
N GLU A 378 -34.50 -0.37 -19.03
CA GLU A 378 -33.17 -0.81 -19.47
C GLU A 378 -32.46 0.27 -20.30
N GLN A 379 -33.19 0.92 -21.21
CA GLN A 379 -32.64 2.00 -22.05
C GLN A 379 -32.21 3.21 -21.21
N GLU A 380 -33.01 3.60 -20.22
CA GLU A 380 -32.67 4.69 -19.28
C GLU A 380 -31.47 4.31 -18.41
N ARG A 381 -31.46 3.11 -17.81
CA ARG A 381 -30.33 2.62 -17.00
C ARG A 381 -29.03 2.52 -17.80
N ARG A 382 -29.11 2.05 -19.05
CA ARG A 382 -28.01 2.02 -20.03
C ARG A 382 -27.50 3.41 -20.36
N MET A 383 -28.40 4.36 -20.62
CA MET A 383 -28.05 5.76 -20.92
C MET A 383 -27.37 6.43 -19.73
N SER A 384 -27.88 6.24 -18.51
CA SER A 384 -27.27 6.74 -17.27
C SER A 384 -25.88 6.17 -17.05
N ALA A 385 -25.71 4.84 -17.17
CA ALA A 385 -24.41 4.19 -17.05
C ALA A 385 -23.40 4.68 -18.10
N MET A 386 -23.85 4.90 -19.35
CA MET A 386 -23.01 5.44 -20.42
C MET A 386 -22.58 6.89 -20.14
N GLN A 387 -23.51 7.75 -19.69
CA GLN A 387 -23.20 9.13 -19.31
C GLN A 387 -22.24 9.20 -18.11
N GLN A 388 -22.38 8.31 -17.12
CA GLN A 388 -21.45 8.22 -16.00
C GLN A 388 -20.06 7.71 -16.43
N GLY A 389 -20.00 6.72 -17.33
CA GLY A 389 -18.75 6.27 -17.94
C GLY A 389 -18.03 7.38 -18.72
N LEU A 390 -18.77 8.18 -19.50
CA LEU A 390 -18.22 9.35 -20.21
C LEU A 390 -17.72 10.44 -19.24
N LYS A 391 -18.43 10.71 -18.14
CA LYS A 391 -17.96 11.64 -17.10
C LYS A 391 -16.65 11.17 -16.46
N ILE A 392 -16.48 9.88 -16.20
CA ILE A 392 -15.21 9.29 -15.71
C ILE A 392 -14.12 9.41 -16.80
N ALA A 393 -14.46 9.17 -18.08
CA ALA A 393 -13.53 9.26 -19.21
C ALA A 393 -13.04 10.68 -19.50
N VAL A 394 -13.84 11.70 -19.18
CA VAL A 394 -13.42 13.10 -19.14
C VAL A 394 -12.62 13.42 -17.87
N GLY A 395 -13.00 12.87 -16.72
CA GLY A 395 -12.37 13.14 -15.42
C GLY A 395 -10.89 12.79 -15.34
N VAL A 396 -10.46 11.66 -15.90
CA VAL A 396 -9.04 11.24 -15.89
C VAL A 396 -8.11 12.22 -16.63
N PRO A 397 -8.33 12.55 -17.92
CA PRO A 397 -7.50 13.53 -18.62
C PRO A 397 -7.68 14.96 -18.06
N TYR A 398 -8.86 15.31 -17.53
CA TYR A 398 -9.06 16.59 -16.85
C TYR A 398 -8.15 16.71 -15.60
N GLY A 399 -8.13 15.69 -14.74
CA GLY A 399 -7.25 15.64 -13.57
C GLY A 399 -5.76 15.59 -13.91
N LEU A 400 -5.38 15.04 -15.07
CA LEU A 400 -4.01 15.16 -15.60
C LEU A 400 -3.67 16.62 -15.92
N ALA A 401 -4.56 17.36 -16.59
CA ALA A 401 -4.35 18.77 -16.90
C ALA A 401 -4.26 19.63 -15.62
N GLU A 402 -5.10 19.40 -14.63
CA GLU A 402 -5.05 20.10 -13.33
C GLU A 402 -3.73 19.83 -12.59
N LYS A 403 -3.31 18.55 -12.48
CA LYS A 403 -2.04 18.19 -11.84
C LYS A 403 -0.84 18.83 -12.54
N VAL A 404 -0.78 18.77 -13.87
CA VAL A 404 0.30 19.41 -14.64
C VAL A 404 0.26 20.93 -14.51
N SER A 405 -0.94 21.54 -14.44
CA SER A 405 -1.10 22.97 -14.22
C SER A 405 -0.46 23.43 -12.89
N GLY A 406 -0.60 22.62 -11.83
CA GLY A 406 0.03 22.88 -10.53
C GLY A 406 1.57 22.83 -10.52
N LEU A 407 2.21 22.21 -11.51
CA LEU A 407 3.68 22.10 -11.60
C LEU A 407 4.35 23.34 -12.20
N TRP A 408 3.64 24.19 -12.94
CA TRP A 408 4.23 25.34 -13.63
C TRP A 408 4.94 26.36 -12.72
N PRO A 409 4.44 26.72 -11.53
CA PRO A 409 5.16 27.61 -10.62
C PRO A 409 6.51 27.02 -10.20
N GLY A 410 6.52 25.76 -9.75
CA GLY A 410 7.73 25.05 -9.35
C GLY A 410 8.74 24.88 -10.50
N LEU A 411 8.27 24.60 -11.72
CA LEU A 411 9.15 24.54 -12.89
C LEU A 411 9.75 25.91 -13.26
N LYS A 412 8.98 27.00 -13.15
CA LYS A 412 9.47 28.37 -13.38
C LYS A 412 10.53 28.78 -12.33
N GLU A 413 10.38 28.35 -11.10
CA GLU A 413 11.34 28.58 -10.02
C GLU A 413 12.59 27.72 -10.20
N LEU A 414 12.43 26.41 -10.47
CA LEU A 414 13.53 25.49 -10.77
C LEU A 414 14.38 26.01 -11.94
N ALA A 415 13.75 26.52 -13.01
CA ALA A 415 14.46 27.09 -14.16
C ALA A 415 15.31 28.35 -13.86
N ARG A 416 15.13 29.00 -12.69
CA ARG A 416 15.98 30.12 -12.23
C ARG A 416 17.18 29.66 -11.41
N HIS A 417 17.07 28.51 -10.73
CA HIS A 417 18.04 28.04 -9.73
C HIS A 417 18.72 26.72 -10.11
N CYS A 418 18.37 26.12 -11.25
CA CYS A 418 18.92 24.85 -11.72
C CYS A 418 20.42 24.93 -12.04
N ASN A 419 21.10 23.79 -11.91
CA ASN A 419 22.40 23.58 -12.52
C ASN A 419 22.30 23.78 -14.04
N LEU A 420 23.15 24.65 -14.60
CA LEU A 420 23.20 24.94 -16.04
C LEU A 420 23.46 23.69 -16.90
N ALA A 421 24.11 22.66 -16.36
CA ALA A 421 24.29 21.38 -17.03
C ALA A 421 22.95 20.66 -17.33
N CYS A 422 21.91 20.88 -16.52
CA CYS A 422 20.58 20.28 -16.66
C CYS A 422 19.62 21.15 -17.50
N LYS A 423 20.13 22.16 -18.22
CA LYS A 423 19.31 23.08 -19.02
C LYS A 423 18.50 22.35 -20.10
N SER A 424 19.10 21.35 -20.76
CA SER A 424 18.40 20.50 -21.73
C SER A 424 17.19 19.80 -21.12
N ASP A 425 17.36 19.29 -19.91
CA ASP A 425 16.34 18.46 -19.23
C ASP A 425 15.13 19.31 -18.83
N ILE A 426 15.37 20.55 -18.40
CA ILE A 426 14.31 21.53 -18.09
C ILE A 426 13.58 21.98 -19.36
N GLN A 427 14.30 22.17 -20.49
CA GLN A 427 13.67 22.49 -21.77
C GLN A 427 12.79 21.34 -22.29
N VAL A 428 13.28 20.11 -22.19
CA VAL A 428 12.51 18.89 -22.53
C VAL A 428 11.32 18.74 -21.58
N GLY A 429 11.52 18.88 -20.27
CA GLY A 429 10.47 18.79 -19.25
C GLY A 429 9.35 19.80 -19.48
N ALA A 430 9.67 21.07 -19.75
CA ALA A 430 8.68 22.09 -20.09
C ALA A 430 7.84 21.71 -21.32
N LYS A 431 8.47 21.17 -22.37
CA LYS A 431 7.77 20.71 -23.57
C LYS A 431 6.96 19.43 -23.36
N MET A 432 7.40 18.53 -22.48
CA MET A 432 6.62 17.36 -22.08
C MET A 432 5.37 17.74 -21.30
N LEU A 433 5.44 18.71 -20.37
CA LEU A 433 4.26 19.22 -19.66
C LEU A 433 3.27 19.93 -20.61
N GLU A 434 3.76 20.74 -21.54
CA GLU A 434 2.94 21.38 -22.57
C GLU A 434 2.22 20.33 -23.45
N ALA A 435 2.94 19.30 -23.91
CA ALA A 435 2.38 18.20 -24.69
C ALA A 435 1.38 17.35 -23.89
N ALA A 436 1.61 17.15 -22.57
CA ALA A 436 0.69 16.43 -21.69
C ALA A 436 -0.64 17.18 -21.55
N VAL A 437 -0.62 18.51 -21.33
CA VAL A 437 -1.83 19.34 -21.29
C VAL A 437 -2.53 19.37 -22.66
N PHE A 438 -1.78 19.45 -23.75
CA PHE A 438 -2.33 19.37 -25.11
C PHE A 438 -3.08 18.05 -25.34
N GLY A 439 -2.46 16.91 -25.03
CA GLY A 439 -3.08 15.59 -25.14
C GLY A 439 -4.30 15.43 -24.22
N ALA A 440 -4.21 15.93 -22.98
CA ALA A 440 -5.33 15.97 -22.04
C ALA A 440 -6.51 16.78 -22.59
N TYR A 441 -6.27 17.98 -23.13
CA TYR A 441 -7.29 18.85 -23.70
C TYR A 441 -8.08 18.16 -24.82
N PHE A 442 -7.40 17.52 -25.79
CA PHE A 442 -8.12 16.83 -26.87
C PHE A 442 -8.87 15.58 -26.40
N ASN A 443 -8.35 14.85 -25.40
CA ASN A 443 -9.06 13.72 -24.79
C ASN A 443 -10.30 14.18 -23.99
N VAL A 444 -10.25 15.33 -23.33
CA VAL A 444 -11.42 15.97 -22.70
C VAL A 444 -12.43 16.41 -23.76
N MET A 445 -11.98 17.15 -24.78
CA MET A 445 -12.83 17.73 -25.81
C MET A 445 -13.48 16.72 -26.77
N ILE A 446 -12.91 15.51 -26.93
CA ILE A 446 -13.54 14.47 -27.75
C ILE A 446 -14.69 13.80 -27.00
N ASN A 447 -14.50 13.40 -25.74
CA ASN A 447 -15.53 12.74 -24.92
C ASN A 447 -16.62 13.72 -24.44
N LEU A 448 -16.31 15.01 -24.28
CA LEU A 448 -17.30 16.04 -23.94
C LEU A 448 -18.45 16.19 -24.94
N LYS A 449 -18.26 15.76 -26.20
CA LYS A 449 -19.30 15.86 -27.25
C LYS A 449 -20.49 14.95 -26.97
N ASP A 450 -20.22 13.77 -26.42
CA ASP A 450 -21.20 12.69 -26.22
C ASP A 450 -21.88 12.76 -24.85
N ILE A 451 -21.44 13.66 -23.98
CA ILE A 451 -22.12 13.99 -22.71
C ILE A 451 -23.40 14.79 -23.00
N THR A 452 -24.46 14.62 -22.20
CA THR A 452 -25.72 15.38 -22.31
C THR A 452 -25.88 16.47 -21.24
N ASP A 453 -25.09 16.41 -20.17
CA ASP A 453 -25.09 17.38 -19.07
C ASP A 453 -24.39 18.70 -19.47
N GLU A 454 -25.19 19.68 -19.90
CA GLU A 454 -24.70 21.01 -20.31
C GLU A 454 -24.04 21.80 -19.18
N LYS A 455 -24.44 21.60 -17.91
CA LYS A 455 -23.77 22.25 -16.77
C LYS A 455 -22.36 21.71 -16.60
N PHE A 456 -22.20 20.39 -16.65
CA PHE A 456 -20.90 19.72 -16.62
C PHE A 456 -20.02 20.14 -17.81
N LYS A 457 -20.57 20.19 -19.03
CA LYS A 457 -19.86 20.69 -20.22
C LYS A 457 -19.35 22.12 -20.04
N LEU A 458 -20.19 23.04 -19.55
CA LEU A 458 -19.82 24.44 -19.36
C LEU A 458 -18.70 24.61 -18.33
N VAL A 459 -18.75 23.87 -17.21
CA VAL A 459 -17.69 23.90 -16.19
C VAL A 459 -16.37 23.35 -16.76
N VAL A 460 -16.38 22.11 -17.27
CA VAL A 460 -15.15 21.44 -17.73
C VAL A 460 -14.56 22.15 -18.96
N SER A 461 -15.38 22.59 -19.92
CA SER A 461 -14.87 23.30 -21.11
C SER A 461 -14.30 24.69 -20.79
N ARG A 462 -14.78 25.40 -19.77
CA ARG A 462 -14.17 26.65 -19.30
C ARG A 462 -12.81 26.39 -18.65
N SER A 463 -12.75 25.44 -17.72
CA SER A 463 -11.50 25.07 -17.04
C SER A 463 -10.45 24.50 -18.01
N ALA A 464 -10.87 23.66 -18.97
CA ALA A 464 -9.96 23.09 -19.97
C ALA A 464 -9.54 24.11 -21.06
N ARG A 465 -10.34 25.14 -21.35
CA ARG A 465 -9.98 26.24 -22.27
C ARG A 465 -9.12 27.32 -21.64
N ALA A 466 -8.90 27.29 -20.34
CA ALA A 466 -7.89 28.11 -19.70
C ALA A 466 -6.55 27.35 -19.73
N PRO A 467 -5.68 27.53 -20.74
CA PRO A 467 -4.28 27.24 -20.50
C PRO A 467 -3.86 28.13 -19.32
N PRO A 468 -3.19 27.61 -18.28
CA PRO A 468 -2.68 28.45 -17.23
C PRO A 468 -1.79 29.52 -17.87
N GLY A 469 -2.05 30.81 -17.56
CA GLY A 469 -1.43 31.95 -18.23
C GLY A 469 0.11 31.98 -18.20
N GLY A 470 0.73 31.07 -17.44
CA GLY A 470 2.17 30.84 -17.44
C GLY A 470 2.75 30.04 -18.61
N ALA A 471 1.97 29.30 -19.41
CA ALA A 471 2.54 28.45 -20.47
C ALA A 471 3.14 29.28 -21.63
N ALA A 472 2.43 30.33 -22.08
CA ALA A 472 2.90 31.21 -23.15
C ALA A 472 4.01 32.19 -22.71
N GLU A 473 4.08 32.53 -21.41
CA GLU A 473 5.11 33.42 -20.87
C GLU A 473 6.37 32.69 -20.39
N GLY A 474 6.22 31.53 -19.74
CA GLY A 474 7.34 30.74 -19.21
C GLY A 474 8.29 30.27 -20.32
N ALA A 475 7.72 29.88 -21.47
CA ALA A 475 8.49 29.52 -22.66
C ALA A 475 9.28 30.69 -23.27
N LYS A 476 8.87 31.96 -23.05
CA LYS A 476 9.65 33.13 -23.47
C LYS A 476 10.82 33.39 -22.53
N VAL A 477 10.57 33.40 -21.20
CA VAL A 477 11.60 33.66 -20.19
C VAL A 477 12.77 32.67 -20.29
N ALA A 478 12.48 31.37 -20.45
CA ALA A 478 13.51 30.32 -20.58
C ALA A 478 14.37 30.42 -21.87
N VAL A 479 13.98 31.27 -22.84
CA VAL A 479 14.70 31.47 -24.11
C VAL A 479 15.42 32.82 -24.14
N THR A 480 14.99 33.83 -23.38
CA THR A 480 15.52 35.20 -23.49
C THR A 480 16.37 35.69 -22.31
N SER A 481 16.43 35.00 -21.16
CA SER A 481 17.26 35.43 -20.02
C SER A 481 18.41 34.45 -19.72
N GLY A 482 19.52 34.60 -20.44
CA GLY A 482 20.84 34.25 -19.89
C GLY A 482 21.36 35.42 -19.04
N PRO A 483 22.15 35.19 -17.98
CA PRO A 483 22.68 36.27 -17.17
C PRO A 483 23.71 37.09 -17.97
N SER A 484 23.45 38.38 -18.14
CA SER A 484 24.44 39.35 -18.60
C SER A 484 25.50 39.54 -17.51
N CYS A 485 26.66 38.88 -17.67
CA CYS A 485 27.77 38.97 -16.73
C CYS A 485 28.44 40.36 -16.83
N PRO A 486 28.54 41.15 -15.75
CA PRO A 486 29.20 42.45 -15.77
C PRO A 486 30.70 42.29 -15.48
N LEU A 487 31.48 41.98 -16.50
CA LEU A 487 32.94 42.08 -16.45
C LEU A 487 33.43 43.04 -17.53
N GLY A 488 34.15 44.07 -17.08
CA GLY A 488 34.69 45.13 -17.93
C GLY A 488 35.83 44.66 -18.85
N PRO A 489 36.30 45.54 -19.75
CA PRO A 489 37.20 45.15 -20.83
C PRO A 489 38.60 44.81 -20.34
N ARG A 490 39.14 43.68 -20.80
CA ARG A 490 40.59 43.46 -20.93
C ARG A 490 40.90 42.92 -22.32
N GLN A 491 42.03 43.41 -22.84
CA GLN A 491 42.50 43.22 -24.21
C GLN A 491 43.25 41.88 -24.39
N ASP A 492 43.51 41.56 -25.67
CA ASP A 492 44.60 40.69 -26.16
C ASP A 492 44.50 39.18 -25.83
N ALA A 493 44.60 38.22 -26.76
CA ALA A 493 45.09 38.19 -28.14
C ALA A 493 44.83 36.77 -28.73
N TRP A 494 45.44 36.48 -29.89
CA TRP A 494 45.52 35.18 -30.59
C TRP A 494 44.29 34.78 -31.40
N GLY A 495 44.25 35.35 -32.61
CA GLY A 495 43.28 35.04 -33.65
C GLY A 495 43.43 33.67 -34.31
N CYS A 496 42.51 33.43 -35.25
CA CYS A 496 42.81 32.73 -36.49
C CYS A 496 41.94 33.34 -37.60
N SER A 497 42.53 33.51 -38.77
CA SER A 497 41.95 34.19 -39.93
C SER A 497 41.02 33.31 -40.76
N GLY A 498 40.03 33.92 -41.42
CA GLY A 498 39.14 33.28 -42.38
C GLY A 498 38.20 34.30 -43.02
N GLU A 499 38.50 34.71 -44.27
CA GLU A 499 37.78 35.74 -45.02
C GLU A 499 36.45 35.23 -45.60
N GLY A 500 35.49 36.12 -45.95
CA GLY A 500 34.31 35.68 -46.74
C GLY A 500 33.02 36.51 -46.75
N SER A 501 33.10 37.82 -46.98
CA SER A 501 32.08 38.64 -47.70
C SER A 501 30.55 38.40 -47.57
N SER A 502 29.86 39.44 -47.03
CA SER A 502 28.63 40.09 -47.56
C SER A 502 27.28 39.35 -47.73
N GLY A 503 26.17 40.00 -47.29
CA GLY A 503 24.88 39.89 -48.02
C GLY A 503 23.55 39.95 -47.25
N LEU A 504 22.98 41.17 -47.12
CA LEU A 504 21.53 41.48 -47.27
C LEU A 504 20.45 40.78 -46.39
N SER A 505 20.01 41.53 -45.38
CA SER A 505 18.62 41.98 -45.14
C SER A 505 17.38 41.09 -45.45
N SER A 506 16.58 40.86 -44.39
CA SER A 506 15.10 40.87 -44.35
C SER A 506 14.29 40.06 -45.40
N GLY A 507 13.67 38.96 -44.94
CA GLY A 507 12.61 38.26 -45.67
C GLY A 507 11.57 37.60 -44.74
N LYS A 508 10.32 38.08 -44.76
CA LYS A 508 9.19 37.44 -44.06
C LYS A 508 8.78 36.17 -44.82
N LEU A 509 8.83 34.99 -44.20
CA LEU A 509 8.20 33.78 -44.78
C LEU A 509 6.72 33.67 -44.36
N ARG A 510 5.83 33.63 -45.36
CA ARG A 510 4.44 33.18 -45.22
C ARG A 510 4.39 31.65 -45.26
N ILE A 511 3.51 31.07 -44.45
CA ILE A 511 3.19 29.64 -44.49
C ILE A 511 2.26 29.37 -45.68
N LEU A 512 2.59 28.39 -46.52
CA LEU A 512 1.70 27.82 -47.53
C LEU A 512 1.36 26.38 -47.15
N SER A 513 0.07 26.05 -47.23
CA SER A 513 -0.46 24.69 -47.05
C SER A 513 -0.75 24.07 -48.42
N PRO A 514 -0.60 22.74 -48.56
CA PRO A 514 -1.40 22.04 -49.56
C PRO A 514 -2.02 20.72 -49.05
N HIS A 515 -3.31 20.56 -49.32
CA HIS A 515 -3.98 19.26 -49.40
C HIS A 515 -4.05 18.77 -50.85
N ARG A 516 -4.25 17.45 -51.02
CA ARG A 516 -4.52 16.69 -52.27
C ARG A 516 -3.32 16.40 -53.18
N CYS A 517 -3.04 15.12 -53.36
CA CYS A 517 -2.79 14.54 -54.68
C CYS A 517 -3.36 13.11 -54.73
N HIS A 518 -3.94 12.71 -55.87
CA HIS A 518 -4.66 11.43 -55.99
C HIS A 518 -4.41 10.78 -57.36
N ARG A 519 -3.76 9.61 -57.35
CA ARG A 519 -3.77 8.50 -58.35
C ARG A 519 -3.21 8.70 -59.78
N ARG A 520 -2.57 7.61 -60.24
CA ARG A 520 -2.19 7.18 -61.61
C ARG A 520 -0.97 7.88 -62.25
N SER A 521 -0.10 7.21 -63.02
CA SER A 521 0.08 5.74 -63.28
C SER A 521 1.36 5.42 -64.09
N LEU A 522 1.87 4.19 -63.90
CA LEU A 522 2.57 3.35 -64.91
C LEU A 522 3.87 3.83 -65.61
N GLY A 523 4.94 3.06 -65.37
CA GLY A 523 5.76 2.49 -66.46
C GLY A 523 7.09 3.15 -66.82
N CYS A 524 8.21 2.56 -66.40
CA CYS A 524 9.21 2.00 -67.33
C CYS A 524 10.32 1.22 -66.60
N TRP A 525 10.49 -0.07 -66.95
CA TRP A 525 11.64 -0.90 -66.60
C TRP A 525 12.25 -1.41 -67.91
N LYS A 526 13.49 -1.05 -68.26
CA LYS A 526 14.21 -1.68 -69.39
C LYS A 526 15.74 -1.66 -69.23
N ARG A 527 16.26 -2.80 -68.79
CA ARG A 527 17.49 -3.48 -69.22
C ARG A 527 18.80 -2.67 -69.36
N ARG A 528 19.78 -3.03 -68.53
CA ARG A 528 21.03 -3.67 -69.03
C ARG A 528 21.30 -4.96 -68.23
N SER A 529 21.81 -5.98 -68.91
CA SER A 529 22.00 -7.34 -68.36
C SER A 529 23.01 -8.13 -69.19
N LYS A 530 23.69 -9.11 -68.54
CA LYS A 530 24.75 -10.01 -69.04
C LYS A 530 26.15 -9.38 -69.05
N ALA A 531 27.23 -10.09 -68.65
CA ALA A 531 27.40 -11.50 -68.28
C ALA A 531 28.40 -11.63 -67.07
N ARG A 532 28.71 -12.77 -66.43
CA ARG A 532 28.50 -14.22 -66.73
C ARG A 532 28.74 -15.05 -65.44
N ARG A 533 27.85 -16.03 -65.13
CA ARG A 533 28.00 -17.38 -64.45
C ARG A 533 28.96 -17.55 -63.21
N SER A 534 28.72 -18.42 -62.23
CA SER A 534 28.09 -19.78 -62.26
C SER A 534 27.54 -20.29 -60.90
N CYS A 535 26.46 -21.11 -60.98
CA CYS A 535 25.94 -22.19 -60.10
C CYS A 535 25.75 -21.97 -58.57
N TRP A 536 24.54 -22.02 -57.96
CA TRP A 536 23.47 -23.06 -57.83
C TRP A 536 23.77 -24.10 -56.71
N HIS A 537 23.03 -24.13 -55.58
CA HIS A 537 21.68 -24.68 -55.30
C HIS A 537 21.59 -26.22 -55.32
N SER A 538 21.20 -26.91 -54.23
CA SER A 538 19.85 -27.47 -53.96
C SER A 538 19.89 -28.44 -52.72
N SER A 539 18.82 -28.90 -52.03
CA SER A 539 17.45 -28.38 -51.79
C SER A 539 16.63 -29.22 -50.76
N THR A 540 15.85 -28.57 -49.88
CA THR A 540 14.50 -28.98 -49.34
C THR A 540 14.26 -30.18 -48.39
N SER A 541 13.17 -30.03 -47.59
CA SER A 541 12.42 -31.03 -46.76
C SER A 541 13.10 -31.51 -45.46
N GLY A 542 12.40 -31.87 -44.37
CA GLY A 542 10.97 -31.84 -44.00
C GLY A 542 10.77 -32.68 -42.72
N TRP A 543 9.91 -32.30 -41.76
CA TRP A 543 9.83 -32.96 -40.43
C TRP A 543 8.40 -33.26 -39.94
N PRO A 544 8.11 -34.51 -39.48
CA PRO A 544 6.93 -34.88 -38.70
C PRO A 544 7.26 -35.23 -37.21
N GLU A 545 6.24 -35.62 -36.44
CA GLU A 545 6.25 -35.75 -34.96
C GLU A 545 6.67 -37.13 -34.36
N LYS A 546 6.91 -37.11 -33.03
CA LYS A 546 6.59 -38.12 -31.97
C LYS A 546 7.51 -39.31 -31.65
N GLY A 547 7.55 -39.63 -30.34
CA GLY A 547 8.14 -40.79 -29.65
C GLY A 547 9.19 -40.36 -28.60
N SER A 548 9.08 -40.49 -27.26
CA SER A 548 8.62 -41.53 -26.31
C SER A 548 9.71 -42.54 -25.87
N GLY A 549 9.93 -42.65 -24.55
CA GLY A 549 10.92 -43.53 -23.87
C GLY A 549 12.00 -42.68 -23.16
N GLU A 550 12.07 -42.57 -21.83
CA GLU A 550 12.30 -43.56 -20.75
C GLU A 550 13.75 -44.07 -20.62
N CYS A 551 14.09 -44.48 -19.39
CA CYS A 551 15.40 -44.94 -18.87
C CYS A 551 16.46 -43.85 -18.58
N SER A 552 17.33 -43.93 -17.55
CA SER A 552 17.26 -44.53 -16.19
C SER A 552 18.63 -44.39 -15.48
N GLY A 553 18.65 -44.04 -14.19
CA GLY A 553 19.64 -44.53 -13.21
C GLY A 553 21.05 -43.91 -13.14
N GLY A 554 21.65 -44.01 -11.94
CA GLY A 554 23.09 -43.78 -11.65
C GLY A 554 23.46 -42.33 -11.28
N SER A 555 23.49 -41.88 -10.01
CA SER A 555 24.25 -42.31 -8.82
C SER A 555 25.73 -41.90 -8.77
N ALA A 556 26.09 -41.23 -7.67
CA ALA A 556 27.37 -41.27 -6.94
C ALA A 556 28.54 -40.27 -7.25
N VAL A 557 28.79 -39.43 -6.24
CA VAL A 557 30.09 -39.29 -5.51
C VAL A 557 31.22 -38.36 -6.04
N ALA A 558 31.34 -37.23 -5.32
CA ALA A 558 32.54 -36.60 -4.73
C ALA A 558 33.58 -35.76 -5.53
N ASN A 559 34.05 -34.74 -4.78
CA ASN A 559 35.36 -34.06 -4.82
C ASN A 559 35.79 -33.28 -6.07
N THR A 560 36.04 -31.97 -5.88
CA THR A 560 37.43 -31.47 -5.87
C THR A 560 37.53 -30.09 -5.20
N ALA A 561 38.69 -29.82 -4.58
CA ALA A 561 38.99 -28.55 -3.95
C ALA A 561 39.60 -27.55 -4.94
N GLY A 562 39.32 -26.25 -4.75
CA GLY A 562 39.94 -25.16 -5.50
C GLY A 562 40.47 -24.07 -4.56
N LYS A 563 41.77 -24.12 -4.23
CA LYS A 563 42.48 -22.97 -3.66
C LYS A 563 42.65 -21.91 -4.75
N TYR A 564 42.54 -20.62 -4.43
CA TYR A 564 43.57 -19.62 -4.77
C TYR A 564 43.43 -18.38 -3.89
N SER A 565 44.58 -17.81 -3.53
CA SER A 565 44.76 -16.76 -2.52
C SER A 565 45.38 -15.52 -3.14
N CYS A 566 44.98 -14.31 -2.71
CA CYS A 566 45.91 -13.19 -2.56
C CYS A 566 45.33 -12.06 -1.69
N PRO A 567 45.98 -11.66 -0.57
CA PRO A 567 45.68 -10.45 0.17
C PRO A 567 46.77 -9.37 -0.03
N CYS A 568 46.39 -8.10 -0.12
CA CYS A 568 47.30 -6.96 0.07
C CYS A 568 46.59 -5.78 0.76
N LEU A 569 46.78 -5.67 2.07
CA LEU A 569 46.63 -4.42 2.83
C LEU A 569 48.03 -3.82 3.00
N GLY A 570 48.18 -2.52 2.76
CA GLY A 570 49.45 -1.82 2.86
C GLY A 570 49.29 -0.45 3.53
N SER A 571 49.44 -0.43 4.85
CA SER A 571 49.49 0.80 5.66
C SER A 571 50.94 1.10 6.04
N VAL A 572 51.45 2.29 5.72
CA VAL A 572 52.72 2.82 6.22
C VAL A 572 52.50 4.27 6.65
N GLY A 573 53.01 4.63 7.83
CA GLY A 573 52.89 5.98 8.38
C GLY A 573 54.25 6.66 8.61
N ILE A 574 54.19 7.99 8.63
CA ILE A 574 54.98 8.94 9.44
C ILE A 574 56.52 8.73 9.49
N CYS A 575 57.26 9.64 8.85
CA CYS A 575 58.26 10.51 9.51
C CYS A 575 59.08 11.31 8.47
N HIS A 576 58.88 12.63 8.40
CA HIS A 576 59.95 13.59 8.72
C HIS A 576 59.40 14.99 8.98
#